data_AF-A0A382URE4-F1
#
_entry.id   AF-A0A382URE4-F1
#
_cell.length_a   1.000
_cell.length_b   1.000
_cell.length_c   1.000
_cell.angle_alpha   90.00
_cell.angle_beta   90.00
_cell.angle_gamma   90.00
#
_symmetry.space_group_name_H-M   'P 1'
#
loop_
_entity.id
_entity.type
_entity.pdbx_description
1 polymer ?
#
loop_
_entity_poly.entity_id
_entity_poly.type
_entity_poly.pdbx_seq_one_letter_code
_entity_poly.pdbx_strand_id
1 'polypeptide(L)'
;MTHLVIVDSTSDNKIAKMQNYENRADADAHVAMVAEKYPKAFVVDNPPAFGTEYVTVDMDAKTFVYDNVRYDAEQIKTNARGEINRLEETVTARRIRDALIS
;
A
#
# COMPACT_ATOMS: atom_id res chain seq x y z
N MET A 1 13.55 -9.86 -4.71
CA MET A 1 12.71 -9.29 -3.65
C MET A 1 13.51 -8.13 -3.08
N THR A 2 12.93 -6.94 -2.91
CA THR A 2 13.66 -5.77 -2.41
C THR A 2 13.50 -5.64 -0.90
N HIS A 3 14.43 -4.96 -0.25
CA HIS A 3 14.47 -4.70 1.19
C HIS A 3 14.40 -3.20 1.44
N LEU A 4 13.65 -2.81 2.47
CA LEU A 4 13.48 -1.43 2.89
C LEU A 4 14.20 -1.21 4.21
N VAL A 5 15.09 -0.21 4.24
CA VAL A 5 15.60 0.33 5.50
C VAL A 5 14.68 1.44 5.94
N ILE A 6 14.15 1.33 7.16
CA ILE A 6 13.32 2.34 7.81
C ILE A 6 14.16 3.02 8.88
N VAL A 7 14.27 4.35 8.82
CA VAL A 7 15.08 5.12 9.79
C VAL A 7 14.24 6.03 10.68
N ASP A 8 13.03 6.41 10.24
CA ASP A 8 12.14 7.30 10.99
C ASP A 8 10.70 7.19 10.48
N SER A 9 9.72 7.60 11.29
CA SER A 9 8.30 7.65 10.92
C SER A 9 7.65 8.98 11.31
N THR A 10 6.59 9.36 10.60
CA THR A 10 5.72 10.47 11.00
C THR A 10 5.00 10.17 12.31
N SER A 11 4.46 11.20 12.98
CA SER A 11 3.78 11.05 14.28
C SER A 11 2.51 10.19 14.24
N ASP A 12 1.91 10.02 13.07
CA ASP A 12 0.77 9.12 12.82
C ASP A 12 1.22 7.71 12.40
N ASN A 13 2.54 7.46 12.37
CA ASN A 13 3.17 6.21 11.96
C ASN A 13 2.82 5.74 10.54
N LYS A 14 2.34 6.65 9.65
CA LYS A 14 1.92 6.27 8.29
C LYS A 14 2.98 6.42 7.22
N ILE A 15 3.89 7.38 7.37
CA ILE A 15 4.93 7.65 6.38
C ILE A 15 6.28 7.43 7.04
N ALA A 16 7.10 6.57 6.46
CA ALA A 16 8.46 6.35 6.90
C ALA A 16 9.47 7.02 5.97
N LYS A 17 10.57 7.53 6.56
CA LYS A 17 11.79 7.78 5.80
C LYS A 17 12.46 6.44 5.52
N MET A 18 12.48 6.06 4.25
CA MET A 18 12.90 4.73 3.83
C MET A 18 13.81 4.75 2.60
N GLN A 19 14.67 3.74 2.49
CA GLN A 19 15.53 3.51 1.34
C GLN A 19 15.44 2.05 0.88
N ASN A 20 15.28 1.86 -0.43
CA ASN A 20 15.21 0.55 -1.07
C ASN A 20 16.60 -0.02 -1.34
N TYR A 21 16.74 -1.32 -1.13
CA TYR A 21 17.93 -2.12 -1.41
C TYR A 21 17.54 -3.41 -2.13
N GLU A 22 18.36 -3.83 -3.08
CA GLU A 22 18.16 -5.12 -3.76
C GLU A 22 18.68 -6.30 -2.93
N ASN A 23 19.62 -6.03 -2.02
CA ASN A 23 20.31 -7.01 -1.22
C ASN A 23 20.14 -6.71 0.27
N ARG A 24 19.85 -7.75 1.05
CA ARG A 24 19.68 -7.66 2.50
C ARG A 24 20.97 -7.22 3.21
N ALA A 25 22.12 -7.68 2.76
CA ALA A 25 23.40 -7.35 3.39
C ALA A 25 23.69 -5.84 3.33
N ASP A 26 23.38 -5.19 2.21
CA ASP A 26 23.57 -3.75 2.03
C ASP A 26 22.59 -2.94 2.88
N ALA A 27 21.35 -3.42 3.03
CA ALA A 27 20.35 -2.82 3.92
C ALA A 27 20.80 -2.89 5.39
N ASP A 28 21.28 -4.05 5.84
CA ASP A 28 21.76 -4.24 7.21
C ASP A 28 23.02 -3.39 7.47
N ALA A 29 23.94 -3.29 6.50
CA ALA A 29 25.10 -2.42 6.58
C ALA A 29 24.72 -0.93 6.71
N HIS A 30 23.68 -0.50 5.99
CA HIS A 30 23.17 0.86 6.11
C HIS A 30 22.58 1.12 7.49
N VAL A 31 21.79 0.19 8.04
CA VAL A 31 21.27 0.30 9.42
C VAL A 31 22.40 0.50 10.42
N ALA A 32 23.48 -0.29 10.31
CA ALA A 32 24.65 -0.13 11.16
C ALA A 32 25.31 1.25 11.02
N MET A 33 25.41 1.77 9.79
CA MET A 33 25.98 3.10 9.52
C MET A 33 25.15 4.23 10.14
N VAL A 34 23.83 4.09 10.17
CA VAL A 34 22.93 5.15 10.66
C VAL A 34 22.51 4.97 12.12
N ALA A 35 22.93 3.89 12.79
CA ALA A 35 22.50 3.52 14.13
C ALA A 35 22.78 4.60 15.20
N GLU A 36 23.86 5.38 15.06
CA GLU A 36 24.18 6.47 15.99
C GLU A 36 23.12 7.58 15.95
N LYS A 37 22.62 7.91 14.75
CA LYS A 37 21.61 8.95 14.55
C LYS A 37 20.18 8.43 14.68
N TYR A 38 19.96 7.19 14.27
CA TYR A 38 18.65 6.53 14.26
C TYR A 38 18.78 5.16 14.93
N PRO A 39 18.81 5.11 16.28
CA PRO A 39 19.01 3.85 17.01
C PRO A 39 17.86 2.85 16.84
N LYS A 40 16.71 3.32 16.36
CA LYS A 40 15.55 2.49 16.04
C LYS A 40 15.52 2.02 14.59
N ALA A 41 16.51 2.34 13.76
CA ALA A 41 16.52 1.92 12.36
C ALA A 41 16.46 0.38 12.22
N PHE A 42 15.75 -0.10 11.21
CA PHE A 42 15.56 -1.52 10.96
C PHE A 42 15.30 -1.82 9.49
N VAL A 43 15.48 -3.09 9.12
CA VAL A 43 15.22 -3.58 7.77
C VAL A 43 13.95 -4.41 7.76
N VAL A 44 13.10 -4.18 6.76
CA VAL A 44 11.94 -4.99 6.44
C VAL A 44 11.99 -5.44 4.99
N ASP A 45 11.40 -6.59 4.71
CA ASP A 45 11.26 -7.02 3.33
C ASP A 45 10.14 -6.21 2.68
N ASN A 46 10.41 -5.68 1.48
CA ASN A 46 9.43 -4.87 0.77
C ASN A 46 8.25 -5.76 0.39
N PRO A 47 7.04 -5.46 0.88
CA PRO A 47 5.88 -6.27 0.55
C PRO A 47 5.57 -6.15 -0.95
N PRO A 48 5.27 -7.27 -1.63
CA PRO A 48 5.02 -7.28 -3.06
C PRO A 48 3.74 -6.47 -3.37
N ALA A 49 3.90 -5.34 -4.07
CA ALA A 49 2.82 -4.55 -4.67
C ALA A 49 1.83 -3.84 -3.73
N PHE A 50 2.20 -3.58 -2.47
CA PHE A 50 1.33 -2.83 -1.56
C PHE A 50 1.66 -1.35 -1.60
N GLY A 51 0.65 -0.52 -1.92
CA GLY A 51 0.75 0.92 -1.76
C GLY A 51 1.05 1.26 -0.30
N THR A 52 2.06 2.10 -0.08
CA THR A 52 2.51 2.54 1.26
C THR A 52 1.40 3.21 2.07
N GLU A 53 0.28 3.56 1.44
CA GLU A 53 -0.91 4.22 1.99
C GLU A 53 -1.68 3.38 3.03
N TYR A 54 -1.52 2.05 3.01
CA TYR A 54 -2.21 1.12 3.93
C TYR A 54 -1.30 0.52 4.99
N VAL A 55 -0.07 1.02 5.10
CA VAL A 55 0.93 0.50 6.02
C VAL A 55 1.09 1.45 7.18
N THR A 56 1.15 0.89 8.40
CA THR A 56 1.57 1.61 9.60
C THR A 56 2.93 1.06 10.01
N VAL A 57 3.87 1.95 10.29
CA VAL A 57 5.23 1.60 10.70
C VAL A 57 5.25 1.46 12.21
N ASP A 58 5.60 0.27 12.69
CA ASP A 58 5.87 0.06 14.11
C ASP A 58 7.39 0.11 14.34
N MET A 59 7.86 1.26 14.84
CA MET A 59 9.27 1.51 15.11
C MET A 59 9.80 0.71 16.32
N ASP A 60 8.93 0.26 17.23
CA ASP A 60 9.31 -0.48 18.43
C ASP A 60 9.35 -1.98 18.14
N ALA A 61 8.32 -2.51 17.47
CA ALA A 61 8.29 -3.89 16.99
C ALA A 61 9.14 -4.12 15.71
N LYS A 62 9.65 -3.04 15.11
CA LYS A 62 10.48 -3.06 13.90
C LYS A 62 9.81 -3.81 12.74
N THR A 63 8.55 -3.45 12.48
CA THR A 63 7.72 -4.12 11.48
C THR A 63 6.75 -3.17 10.78
N PHE A 64 6.09 -3.68 9.74
CA PHE A 64 4.94 -3.08 9.12
C PHE A 64 3.66 -3.75 9.62
N VAL A 65 2.69 -2.93 10.02
CA VAL A 65 1.33 -3.34 10.32
C VAL A 65 0.43 -2.92 9.16
N TYR A 66 -0.17 -3.90 8.50
CA TYR A 66 -1.09 -3.68 7.39
C TYR A 66 -2.50 -3.41 7.93
N ASP A 67 -3.07 -2.27 7.54
CA ASP A 67 -4.48 -1.98 7.80
C ASP A 67 -5.35 -2.66 6.73
N ASN A 68 -5.51 -3.98 6.85
CA ASN A 68 -6.29 -4.78 5.91
C ASN A 68 -7.77 -4.36 5.85
N VAL A 69 -8.31 -3.74 6.91
CA VAL A 69 -9.72 -3.34 6.98
C VAL A 69 -10.04 -2.19 6.02
N ARG A 70 -9.17 -1.18 5.94
CA ARG A 70 -9.35 -0.07 5.00
C ARG A 70 -9.16 -0.52 3.55
N TYR A 71 -8.19 -1.40 3.30
CA TYR A 71 -7.92 -1.93 1.97
C TYR A 71 -9.11 -2.73 1.43
N ASP A 72 -9.66 -3.65 2.20
CA ASP A 72 -10.81 -4.47 1.77
C ASP A 72 -12.01 -3.58 1.43
N ALA A 73 -12.25 -2.53 2.22
CA ALA A 73 -13.34 -1.58 1.97
C ALA A 73 -13.15 -0.78 0.67
N GLU A 74 -11.93 -0.33 0.36
CA GLU A 74 -11.59 0.38 -0.88
C GLU A 74 -11.73 -0.51 -2.12
N GLN A 75 -11.27 -1.76 -2.01
CA GLN A 75 -11.37 -2.74 -3.10
C GLN A 75 -12.84 -3.11 -3.36
N ILE A 76 -13.64 -3.31 -2.31
CA ILE A 76 -15.08 -3.55 -2.42
C ILE A 76 -15.78 -2.36 -3.11
N LYS A 77 -15.46 -1.12 -2.73
CA LYS A 77 -16.03 0.08 -3.37
C LYS A 77 -15.67 0.17 -4.86
N THR A 78 -14.41 -0.12 -5.20
CA THR A 78 -13.93 -0.08 -6.59
C THR A 78 -14.64 -1.14 -7.43
N ASN A 79 -14.74 -2.37 -6.93
CA ASN A 79 -15.45 -3.46 -7.58
C ASN A 79 -16.94 -3.14 -7.75
N ALA A 80 -17.60 -2.63 -6.69
CA ALA A 80 -19.00 -2.23 -6.74
C ALA A 80 -19.24 -1.12 -7.78
N ARG A 81 -18.34 -0.13 -7.88
CA ARG A 81 -18.44 0.94 -8.88
C ARG A 81 -18.28 0.43 -10.31
N GLY A 82 -17.36 -0.51 -10.53
CA GLY A 82 -17.21 -1.17 -11.83
C GLY A 82 -18.43 -2.02 -12.21
N GLU A 83 -19.11 -2.63 -11.25
CA GLU A 83 -20.36 -3.37 -11.47
C GLU A 83 -21.52 -2.44 -11.81
N ILE A 84 -21.67 -1.32 -11.07
CA ILE A 84 -22.70 -0.31 -11.34
C ILE A 84 -22.56 0.25 -12.74
N ASN A 85 -21.34 0.65 -13.15
CA ASN A 85 -21.11 1.18 -14.50
C ASN A 85 -21.51 0.16 -15.59
N ARG A 86 -21.14 -1.12 -15.43
CA ARG A 86 -21.55 -2.19 -16.36
C ARG A 86 -23.07 -2.35 -16.44
N LEU A 87 -23.77 -2.25 -15.32
CA LEU A 87 -25.23 -2.32 -15.27
C LEU A 87 -25.88 -1.09 -15.93
N GLU A 88 -25.35 0.11 -15.68
CA GLU A 88 -25.83 1.35 -16.30
C GLU A 88 -25.66 1.34 -17.82
N GLU A 89 -24.52 0.88 -18.33
CA GLU A 89 -24.29 0.69 -19.77
C GLU A 89 -25.30 -0.29 -20.36
N THR A 90 -25.56 -1.41 -19.68
CA THR A 90 -26.51 -2.43 -20.12
C THR A 90 -27.95 -1.88 -20.18
N VAL A 91 -28.38 -1.14 -19.15
CA VAL A 91 -29.71 -0.51 -19.12
C VAL A 91 -29.84 0.58 -20.17
N THR A 92 -28.79 1.38 -20.37
CA THR A 92 -28.76 2.44 -21.40
C THR A 92 -28.87 1.85 -22.80
N ALA A 93 -28.08 0.81 -23.10
CA ALA A 93 -28.14 0.09 -24.37
C ALA A 93 -29.54 -0.50 -24.64
N ARG A 94 -30.19 -1.04 -23.60
CA ARG A 94 -31.56 -1.57 -23.71
C ARG A 94 -32.58 -0.47 -24.02
N ARG A 95 -32.52 0.67 -23.32
CA ARG A 95 -33.41 1.83 -23.58
C ARG A 95 -33.29 2.37 -25.00
N ILE A 96 -32.07 2.46 -25.53
CA ILE A 96 -31.82 2.90 -26.92
C ILE A 96 -32.45 1.90 -27.90
N ARG A 97 -32.28 0.60 -27.68
CA ARG A 97 -32.89 -0.44 -28.52
C ARG A 97 -34.42 -0.34 -28.51
N ASP A 98 -35.04 -0.21 -27.35
CA ASP A 98 -36.50 -0.14 -27.23
C ASP A 98 -37.05 1.12 -27.93
N ALA A 99 -36.32 2.26 -27.85
CA ALA A 99 -36.70 3.50 -28.54
C ALA A 99 -36.51 3.48 -30.07
N LEU A 100 -35.66 2.60 -30.60
CA LEU A 100 -35.45 2.44 -32.05
C LEU A 100 -36.45 1.47 -32.69
N ILE A 101 -37.13 0.66 -31.89
CA ILE A 101 -38.10 -0.35 -32.34
C ILE A 101 -39.56 0.13 -32.14
N SER A 102 -39.77 1.21 -31.37
CA SER A 102 -41.05 1.92 -31.22
C SER A 102 -41.30 2.93 -32.33
#